data_AF-A0A8B2Z021-F1
#
_entry.id   AF-A0A8B2Z021-F1
#
_cell.length_a   1.000
_cell.length_b   1.000
_cell.length_c   1.000
_cell.angle_alpha   90.00
_cell.angle_beta   90.00
_cell.angle_gamma   90.00
#
_symmetry.space_group_name_H-M   'P 1'
#
loop_
_entity.id
_entity.type
_entity.pdbx_description
1 polymer ?
#
loop_
_entity_poly.entity_id
_entity_poly.type
_entity_poly.pdbx_seq_one_letter_code
_entity_poly.pdbx_strand_id
1 'polypeptide(L)' 'MALERLIDVLENYRRSGQNIDTAISTLKKNMTAVLNSVEYNFSNGPVEGINRRIKRLKRSCFGFRNLDNFRKRIALIRS' A
#
# COMPACT_ATOMS: atom_id res chain seq x y z
N MET A 1 23.33 5.78 4.57
CA MET A 1 23.40 6.30 3.18
C MET A 1 22.03 6.49 2.51
N ALA A 2 21.23 5.44 2.24
CA ALA A 2 19.92 5.61 1.58
C ALA A 2 18.81 6.13 2.53
N LEU A 3 18.72 5.57 3.74
CA LEU A 3 17.75 5.96 4.76
C LEU A 3 17.92 7.43 5.19
N GLU A 4 19.16 7.83 5.46
CA GLU A 4 19.49 9.21 5.87
C GLU A 4 19.12 10.22 4.78
N ARG A 5 19.37 9.91 3.50
CA ARG A 5 18.97 10.77 2.39
C ARG A 5 17.45 10.92 2.29
N LEU A 6 16.70 9.85 2.56
CA LEU A 6 15.24 9.92 2.53
C LEU A 6 14.70 10.80 3.65
N ILE A 7 15.24 10.65 4.87
CA ILE A 7 14.88 11.49 6.02
C ILE A 7 15.17 12.95 5.69
N ASP A 8 16.38 13.25 5.23
CA ASP A 8 16.78 14.62 4.87
C ASP A 8 15.85 15.25 3.83
N VAL A 9 15.55 14.53 2.74
CA VAL A 9 14.62 15.01 1.71
C VAL A 9 13.23 15.26 2.26
N LEU A 10 12.70 14.33 3.08
CA LEU A 10 11.37 14.50 3.64
C LEU A 10 11.33 15.69 4.60
N GLU A 11 12.24 15.77 5.57
CA GLU A 11 12.24 16.83 6.58
C GLU A 11 12.42 18.22 5.95
N ASN A 12 13.38 18.37 5.04
CA ASN A 12 13.72 19.65 4.41
C ASN A 12 12.84 20.03 3.21
N TYR A 13 11.87 19.19 2.83
CA TYR A 13 10.95 19.50 1.74
C TYR A 13 10.14 20.77 2.01
N ARG A 14 10.23 21.75 1.10
CA ARG A 14 9.41 22.96 1.08
C ARG A 14 8.27 22.76 0.08
N ARG A 15 7.05 23.07 0.52
CA ARG A 15 5.85 23.00 -0.33
C ARG A 15 6.05 23.83 -1.59
N SER A 16 5.76 23.23 -2.73
CA SER A 16 5.87 23.88 -4.05
C SER A 16 4.50 24.19 -4.66
N GLY A 17 3.40 23.82 -4.00
CA GLY A 17 2.04 24.02 -4.51
C GLY A 17 1.64 23.00 -5.58
N GLN A 18 2.43 21.96 -5.76
CA GLN A 18 2.20 20.90 -6.76
C GLN A 18 1.67 19.61 -6.11
N ASN A 19 1.25 18.65 -6.92
CA ASN A 19 0.73 17.35 -6.45
C ASN A 19 1.71 16.58 -5.55
N ILE A 20 3.02 16.85 -5.67
CA ILE A 20 4.05 16.25 -4.83
C ILE A 20 3.92 16.67 -3.35
N ASP A 21 3.34 17.83 -3.04
CA ASP A 21 3.09 18.26 -1.65
C ASP A 21 2.27 17.20 -0.89
N THR A 22 1.24 16.67 -1.54
CA THR A 22 0.34 15.65 -0.97
C THR A 22 1.07 14.33 -0.76
N ALA A 23 1.91 13.94 -1.72
CA ALA A 23 2.74 12.74 -1.60
C ALA A 23 3.72 12.86 -0.41
N ILE A 24 4.43 13.98 -0.30
CA ILE A 24 5.36 14.24 0.82
C ILE A 24 4.62 14.27 2.15
N SER A 25 3.45 14.92 2.22
CA SER A 25 2.62 14.93 3.43
C SER A 25 2.20 13.52 3.84
N THR A 26 1.83 12.68 2.87
CA THR A 26 1.46 11.27 3.12
C THR A 26 2.65 10.45 3.58
N LEU A 27 3.83 10.64 3.00
CA LEU A 27 5.06 9.98 3.42
C LEU A 27 5.46 10.38 4.84
N LYS A 28 5.43 11.68 5.16
CA LYS A 28 5.66 12.18 6.54
C LYS A 28 4.68 11.58 7.54
N LYS A 29 3.39 11.51 7.19
CA LYS A 29 2.36 10.91 8.06
C LYS A 29 2.60 9.43 8.33
N ASN A 30 3.21 8.70 7.40
CA ASN A 30 3.46 7.26 7.49
C ASN A 30 4.97 6.95 7.65
N MET A 31 5.73 7.84 8.28
CA MET A 31 7.19 7.79 8.33
C MET A 31 7.73 6.43 8.77
N THR A 32 7.18 5.84 9.84
CA THR A 32 7.62 4.52 10.33
C THR A 32 7.55 3.43 9.27
N ALA A 33 6.45 3.36 8.51
CA ALA A 33 6.28 2.37 7.45
C ALA A 33 7.27 2.60 6.29
N VAL A 34 7.51 3.87 5.97
CA VAL A 34 8.49 4.27 4.94
C VAL A 34 9.90 3.86 5.35
N LEU A 35 10.33 4.18 6.58
CA LEU A 35 11.64 3.79 7.10
C LEU A 35 11.83 2.27 7.10
N ASN A 36 10.84 1.53 7.61
CA ASN A 36 10.88 0.07 7.62
C ASN A 36 10.98 -0.52 6.20
N SER A 37 10.32 0.10 5.21
CA SER A 37 10.40 -0.37 3.82
C SER A 37 11.77 -0.17 3.16
N VAL A 38 12.58 0.76 3.68
CA VAL A 38 13.94 1.02 3.20
C VAL A 38 14.98 0.23 3.98
N GLU A 39 14.76 0.03 5.29
CA GLU A 39 15.65 -0.71 6.16
C GLU A 39 15.60 -2.21 5.90
N TYR A 40 14.40 -2.76 5.68
CA TYR A 40 14.22 -4.20 5.52
C TYR A 40 13.90 -4.57 4.08
N ASN A 41 14.47 -5.68 3.59
CA ASN A 41 14.20 -6.22 2.27
C ASN A 41 12.90 -7.03 2.19
N PHE A 42 11.87 -6.66 2.96
CA PHE A 42 10.56 -7.32 2.89
C PHE A 42 9.80 -6.84 1.66
N SER A 43 9.37 -7.78 0.82
CA SER A 43 8.53 -7.45 -0.33
C SER A 43 7.04 -7.41 0.05
N ASN A 44 6.30 -6.46 -0.53
CA ASN A 44 4.84 -6.45 -0.47
C ASN A 44 4.19 -7.49 -1.40
N GLY A 45 5.00 -8.26 -2.15
CA GLY A 45 4.55 -9.20 -3.18
C GLY A 45 3.47 -10.20 -2.70
N PRO A 46 3.62 -10.87 -1.54
CA PRO A 46 2.58 -11.76 -1.02
C PRO A 46 1.24 -11.05 -0.78
N VAL A 47 1.26 -9.88 -0.15
CA VAL A 47 0.06 -9.08 0.15
C VAL A 47 -0.58 -8.57 -1.14
N GLU A 48 0.23 -8.09 -2.08
CA GLU A 48 -0.22 -7.65 -3.40
C GLU A 48 -0.84 -8.79 -4.21
N GLY A 49 -0.25 -9.99 -4.14
CA GLY A 49 -0.77 -11.21 -4.77
C GLY A 49 -2.16 -11.57 -4.26
N ILE A 50 -2.34 -11.54 -2.93
CA ILE A 50 -3.65 -11.73 -2.29
C ILE A 50 -4.64 -10.66 -2.76
N ASN A 51 -4.25 -9.37 -2.72
CA ASN A 51 -5.10 -8.26 -3.14
C ASN A 51 -5.52 -8.39 -4.61
N ARG A 52 -4.62 -8.85 -5.49
CA ARG A 52 -4.90 -9.09 -6.91
C ARG A 52 -5.89 -10.25 -7.08
N ARG A 53 -5.76 -11.33 -6.31
CA ARG A 53 -6.71 -12.47 -6.32
C ARG A 53 -8.11 -12.03 -5.89
N ILE A 54 -8.21 -11.23 -4.82
CA ILE A 54 -9.49 -10.66 -4.33
C ILE A 54 -10.11 -9.73 -5.38
N LYS A 55 -9.32 -8.81 -5.95
CA LYS A 55 -9.80 -7.90 -7.02
C LYS A 55 -10.26 -8.67 -8.25
N ARG A 56 -9.54 -9.73 -8.64
CA ARG A 56 -9.94 -10.62 -9.75
C ARG A 56 -11.27 -11.31 -9.44
N LEU A 57 -11.41 -11.90 -8.25
CA LEU A 57 -12.66 -12.53 -7.82
C LEU A 57 -13.85 -11.57 -7.92
N LYS A 58 -13.71 -10.35 -7.36
CA LYS A 58 -14.75 -9.32 -7.43
C LYS A 58 -15.14 -9.00 -8.87
N ARG A 59 -14.16 -8.87 -9.77
CA ARG A 59 -14.37 -8.56 -11.20
C ARG A 59 -15.06 -9.72 -11.93
N SER A 60 -14.62 -10.95 -11.73
CA SER A 60 -15.18 -12.14 -12.38
C SER A 60 -16.63 -12.42 -11.97
N CYS A 61 -17.03 -12.02 -10.76
CA CYS A 61 -18.41 -12.17 -10.28
C CYS A 61 -19.30 -10.95 -10.58
N PHE A 62 -18.78 -9.91 -11.26
CA PHE A 62 -19.48 -8.63 -11.49
C PHE A 62 -19.92 -7.95 -10.18
N GLY A 63 -19.14 -8.12 -9.12
CA GLY A 63 -19.48 -7.69 -7.77
C GLY A 63 -20.21 -8.75 -6.95
N PHE A 64 -20.48 -8.43 -5.69
CA PHE A 64 -21.22 -9.29 -4.78
C PHE A 64 -22.32 -8.45 -4.13
N ARG A 65 -23.57 -8.93 -4.17
CA ARG A 65 -24.70 -8.27 -3.50
C ARG A 65 -24.63 -8.38 -1.98
N ASN A 66 -24.03 -9.47 -1.49
CA ASN A 66 -23.89 -9.76 -0.06
C ASN A 66 -22.40 -9.87 0.31
N LEU A 67 -21.98 -9.07 1.28
CA LEU A 67 -20.58 -8.98 1.72
C LEU A 67 -20.10 -10.26 2.42
N ASP A 68 -20.97 -10.96 3.14
CA ASP A 68 -20.61 -12.21 3.82
C ASP A 68 -20.37 -13.33 2.81
N ASN A 69 -21.15 -13.38 1.74
CA ASN A 69 -20.87 -14.29 0.63
C ASN A 69 -19.53 -13.97 -0.05
N PHE A 70 -19.19 -12.68 -0.19
CA PHE A 70 -17.87 -12.29 -0.71
C PHE A 70 -16.74 -12.75 0.22
N ARG A 71 -16.86 -12.53 1.54
CA ARG A 71 -15.89 -12.98 2.54
C ARG A 71 -15.72 -14.50 2.54
N LYS A 72 -16.83 -15.26 2.53
CA LYS A 72 -16.83 -16.72 2.40
C LYS A 72 -16.09 -17.16 1.13
N ARG A 73 -16.36 -16.51 0.00
CA ARG A 73 -15.68 -16.83 -1.26
C ARG A 73 -14.20 -16.49 -1.23
N ILE A 74 -13.79 -15.38 -0.60
CA ILE A 74 -12.37 -15.04 -0.36
C ILE A 74 -11.69 -16.13 0.48
N ALA A 75 -12.33 -16.64 1.52
CA ALA A 75 -11.78 -17.72 2.34
C ALA A 75 -11.60 -19.02 1.54
N LEU A 76 -12.55 -19.37 0.67
CA LEU A 76 -12.46 -20.56 -0.18
C LEU A 76 -11.38 -20.48 -1.25
N ILE A 77 -11.12 -19.29 -1.80
CA ILE A 77 -9.98 -19.10 -2.71
C ILE A 77 -8.66 -18.98 -1.95
N ARG A 78 -8.62 -18.86 -0.62
CA ARG A 78 -7.37 -18.99 0.13
C ARG A 78 -7.11 -20.47 0.43
N SER A 79 -6.87 -21.24 -0.62
CA SER A 79 -6.24 -22.56 -0.60
C SER A 79 -5.05 -22.53 -1.53
#